data_AF-A0A498FTT2-F1
#
_entry.id   AF-A0A498FTT2-F1
#
_cell.length_a   1.000
_cell.length_b   1.000
_cell.length_c   1.000
_cell.angle_alpha   90.00
_cell.angle_beta   90.00
_cell.angle_gamma   90.00
#
_symmetry.space_group_name_H-M   'P 1'
#
loop_
_entity.id
_entity.type
_entity.pdbx_description
1 polymer ?
#
loop_
_entity_poly.entity_id
_entity_poly.type
_entity_poly.pdbx_seq_one_letter_code
_entity_poly.pdbx_strand_id
1 'polypeptide(L)' 'MTAPTFDLETNVTRDRPVTQQEGSIQVGQDELNESVITLSFGGPWGTTYADLTPEEARAVATALEDTATQATQQEENVDE' A
#
# COMPACT_ATOMS: atom_id res chain seq x y z
N MET A 1 -50.12 -3.92 -29.31
CA MET A 1 -48.78 -4.34 -29.74
C MET A 1 -47.79 -3.69 -28.79
N THR A 2 -47.00 -4.47 -28.06
CA THR A 2 -46.03 -3.94 -27.08
C THR A 2 -44.64 -3.97 -27.71
N ALA A 3 -43.93 -2.83 -27.68
CA ALA A 3 -42.58 -2.73 -28.23
C ALA A 3 -41.59 -3.55 -27.39
N PRO A 4 -40.57 -4.19 -27.99
CA PRO A 4 -39.58 -4.95 -27.25
C PRO A 4 -38.67 -4.01 -26.46
N THR A 5 -38.46 -4.32 -25.18
CA THR A 5 -37.46 -3.67 -24.34
C THR A 5 -36.14 -4.42 -24.51
N PHE A 6 -35.08 -3.71 -24.88
CA PHE A 6 -33.71 -4.21 -24.89
C PHE A 6 -33.02 -3.83 -23.59
N ASP A 7 -32.48 -4.83 -22.90
CA ASP A 7 -31.65 -4.64 -21.71
C ASP A 7 -30.24 -5.19 -22.01
N LEU A 8 -29.23 -4.37 -21.80
CA LEU A 8 -27.83 -4.69 -22.08
C LEU A 8 -27.05 -4.57 -20.78
N GLU A 9 -26.75 -5.70 -20.17
CA GLU A 9 -25.84 -5.77 -19.03
C GLU A 9 -24.42 -6.04 -19.52
N THR A 10 -23.49 -5.12 -19.21
CA THR A 10 -22.06 -5.31 -19.44
C THR A 10 -21.37 -5.50 -18.09
N ASN A 11 -20.69 -6.63 -17.93
CA ASN A 11 -19.90 -6.92 -16.74
C ASN A 11 -18.42 -6.95 -17.14
N VAL A 12 -17.66 -5.97 -16.67
CA VAL A 12 -16.21 -5.90 -16.91
C VAL A 12 -15.50 -6.46 -15.69
N THR A 13 -15.14 -7.74 -15.74
CA THR A 13 -14.24 -8.33 -14.76
C THR A 13 -12.82 -8.01 -15.20
N ARG A 14 -12.20 -7.01 -14.56
CA ARG A 14 -10.76 -6.76 -14.73
C ARG A 14 -10.03 -7.85 -13.94
N ASP A 15 -9.47 -8.82 -14.67
CA ASP A 15 -8.51 -9.79 -14.12
C ASP A 15 -7.37 -8.99 -13.47
N ARG A 16 -7.41 -8.86 -12.14
CA ARG A 16 -6.26 -8.38 -11.39
C ARG A 16 -5.22 -9.50 -11.44
N PRO A 17 -3.96 -9.21 -11.80
CA PRO A 17 -2.93 -10.23 -11.85
C PRO A 17 -2.79 -10.87 -10.46
N VAL A 18 -2.96 -12.19 -10.41
CA VAL A 18 -2.86 -13.06 -9.20
C VAL A 18 -1.49 -13.03 -8.51
N THR A 19 -0.54 -12.24 -9.02
CA THR A 19 0.78 -12.02 -8.43
C THR A 19 0.80 -10.87 -7.41
N GLN A 20 -0.29 -10.12 -7.27
CA GLN A 20 -0.42 -9.10 -6.22
C GLN A 20 -0.60 -9.81 -4.87
N GLN A 21 0.51 -10.00 -4.17
CA GLN A 21 0.46 -10.45 -2.78
C GLN A 21 0.16 -9.25 -1.91
N GLU A 22 -1.02 -9.26 -1.28
CA GLU A 22 -1.40 -8.25 -0.30
C GLU A 22 -0.46 -8.37 0.90
N GLY A 23 0.33 -7.32 1.11
CA GLY A 23 1.15 -7.16 2.30
C GLY A 23 0.48 -6.19 3.27
N SER A 24 0.63 -6.43 4.57
CA SER A 24 0.21 -5.50 5.61
C SER A 24 1.44 -4.84 6.22
N ILE A 25 1.34 -3.52 6.41
CA ILE A 25 2.30 -2.76 7.21
C ILE A 25 1.61 -2.41 8.51
N GLN A 26 2.22 -2.74 9.64
CA GLN A 26 1.74 -2.27 10.95
C GLN A 26 2.88 -1.57 11.67
N VAL A 27 2.57 -0.40 12.21
CA VAL A 27 3.47 0.40 13.03
C VAL A 27 2.88 0.43 14.43
N GLY A 28 3.66 0.00 15.42
CA GLY A 28 3.29 0.00 16.82
C GLY A 28 4.39 0.59 17.68
N GLN A 29 4.03 1.00 18.89
CA GLN A 29 4.98 1.34 19.94
C GLN A 29 5.05 0.16 20.90
N ASP A 30 6.25 -0.21 21.34
CA ASP A 30 6.42 -1.34 22.25
C ASP A 30 5.76 -1.04 23.61
N GLU A 31 4.95 -1.98 24.11
CA GLU A 31 4.19 -1.81 25.36
C GLU A 31 5.09 -1.77 26.61
N LEU A 32 6.32 -2.30 26.50
CA LEU A 32 7.28 -2.37 27.60
C LEU A 32 8.34 -1.26 27.52
N ASN A 33 8.55 -0.67 26.33
CA ASN A 33 9.55 0.34 26.05
C ASN A 33 9.01 1.40 25.06
N GLU A 34 8.50 2.50 25.59
CA GLU A 34 7.96 3.61 24.78
C GLU A 34 8.99 4.25 23.83
N SER A 35 10.28 3.97 24.01
CA SER A 35 11.36 4.44 23.12
C SER A 35 11.62 3.51 21.94
N VAL A 36 10.88 2.41 21.81
CA VAL A 36 11.01 1.44 20.71
C VAL A 36 9.75 1.47 19.87
N ILE A 37 9.93 1.65 18.56
CA ILE A 37 8.87 1.61 17.56
C ILE A 37 9.04 0.32 16.77
N THR A 38 8.03 -0.54 16.77
CA THR A 38 8.05 -1.78 15.97
C THR A 38 7.37 -1.53 14.64
N LEU A 39 8.12 -1.71 13.56
CA LEU A 39 7.61 -1.78 12.20
C LEU A 39 7.49 -3.24 11.79
N SER A 40 6.31 -3.66 11.36
CA SER A 40 6.08 -5.01 10.85
C SER A 40 5.60 -4.98 9.41
N PHE A 41 6.15 -5.89 8.61
CA PHE A 41 5.81 -6.08 7.21
C PHE A 41 5.38 -7.53 7.01
N GLY A 42 4.07 -7.74 6.92
CA GLY A 42 3.43 -9.04 6.80
C GLY A 42 2.97 -9.33 5.37
N GLY A 43 2.96 -10.60 5.00
CA GLY A 43 2.36 -11.08 3.74
C GLY A 43 2.23 -12.60 3.72
N PRO A 44 1.84 -13.19 2.59
CA PRO A 44 1.73 -14.65 2.43
C PRO A 44 3.07 -15.39 2.67
N TRP A 45 4.18 -14.67 2.62
CA TRP A 45 5.54 -15.12 2.91
C TRP A 45 5.95 -15.04 4.40
N GLY A 46 5.04 -14.61 5.28
CA GLY A 46 5.31 -14.37 6.70
C GLY A 46 5.46 -12.89 7.06
N THR A 47 5.75 -12.61 8.33
CA THR A 47 5.90 -11.25 8.84
C THR A 47 7.33 -11.00 9.28
N THR A 48 7.94 -9.95 8.74
CA THR A 48 9.23 -9.44 9.21
C THR A 48 8.98 -8.30 10.18
N TYR A 49 9.73 -8.29 11.28
CA TYR A 49 9.67 -7.27 12.32
C TYR A 49 11.00 -6.52 12.37
N ALA A 50 10.94 -5.20 12.53
CA ALA A 50 12.07 -4.35 12.78
C ALA A 50 11.75 -3.45 13.97
N ASP A 51 12.59 -3.52 15.00
CA ASP A 51 12.55 -2.60 16.11
C ASP A 51 13.42 -1.40 15.77
N LEU A 52 12.82 -0.22 15.82
CA LEU A 52 13.42 1.05 15.42
C LEU A 52 13.47 1.98 16.62
N THR A 53 14.57 2.71 16.75
CA THR A 53 14.59 3.90 17.60
C THR A 53 13.75 5.03 16.98
N PRO A 54 13.37 6.07 17.75
CA PRO A 54 12.55 7.16 17.22
C PRO A 54 13.22 7.93 16.09
N GLU A 55 14.56 7.99 16.08
CA GLU A 55 15.34 8.63 15.01
C GLU A 55 15.31 7.79 13.72
N GLU A 56 15.50 6.47 13.83
CA GLU A 56 15.42 5.56 12.69
C GLU A 56 14.02 5.51 12.09
N ALA A 57 12.97 5.48 12.92
CA ALA A 57 11.60 5.54 12.46
C ALA A 57 11.30 6.84 11.69
N ARG A 58 11.83 7.98 12.14
CA ARG A 58 11.72 9.25 11.41
C ARG A 58 12.44 9.20 10.07
N ALA A 59 13.65 8.67 10.04
CA ALA A 59 14.41 8.54 8.79
C ALA A 59 13.68 7.67 7.76
N VAL A 60 13.07 6.55 8.18
CA VAL A 60 12.26 5.69 7.32
C VAL A 60 11.02 6.43 6.81
N ALA A 61 10.32 7.16 7.69
CA ALA A 61 9.14 7.94 7.30
C ALA A 61 9.47 9.00 6.25
N THR A 62 10.56 9.76 6.44
CA THR A 62 11.02 10.76 5.46
C THR A 62 11.42 10.12 4.13
N ALA A 63 12.14 8.99 4.16
CA ALA A 63 12.50 8.29 2.93
C ALA A 63 11.26 7.79 2.16
N LEU A 64 10.22 7.32 2.86
CA LEU A 64 8.94 6.96 2.24
C LEU A 64 8.23 8.18 1.64
N GLU A 65 8.19 9.30 2.36
CA GLU A 65 7.58 10.55 1.89
C GLU A 65 8.27 11.10 0.64
N ASP A 66 9.61 11.13 0.65
CA ASP A 66 10.42 11.58 -0.48
C ASP A 66 10.18 10.68 -1.70
N THR A 67 10.15 9.36 -1.50
CA THR A 67 9.89 8.40 -2.57
C THR A 67 8.49 8.55 -3.15
N ALA A 68 7.47 8.72 -2.30
CA ALA A 68 6.10 8.95 -2.74
C ALA A 68 5.99 10.25 -3.55
N THR A 69 6.63 11.30 -3.06
CA THR A 69 6.66 12.61 -3.73
C THR A 69 7.32 12.53 -5.10
N GLN A 70 8.44 11.80 -5.23
CA GLN A 70 9.10 11.56 -6.52
C GLN A 70 8.22 10.76 -7.48
N ALA A 71 7.54 9.72 -7.00
CA ALA A 71 6.66 8.90 -7.82
C ALA A 71 5.52 9.74 -8.45
N THR A 72 4.88 10.61 -7.65
CA THR A 72 3.84 11.51 -8.16
C THR A 72 4.37 12.52 -9.17
N GLN A 73 5.55 13.11 -8.94
CA GLN A 73 6.17 14.02 -9.92
C GLN A 73 6.53 13.30 -11.23
N GLN A 74 6.85 12.02 -11.17
CA GLN A 74 7.17 11.21 -12.34
C GLN A 74 5.93 10.84 -13.13
N GLU A 75 4.78 10.65 -12.48
CA GLU A 75 3.48 10.50 -13.13
C GLU A 75 3.06 11.79 -13.86
N GLU A 76 3.31 12.97 -13.28
CA GLU A 76 3.01 14.27 -13.92
C GLU A 76 3.87 14.55 -15.17
N ASN A 77 5.06 13.95 -15.30
CA ASN A 77 5.97 14.14 -16.45
C ASN A 77 5.73 13.13 -17.59
N VAL A 78 4.86 12.13 -17.42
CA VAL A 78 4.57 11.10 -18.43
C VAL A 78 3.38 11.50 -19.34
N ASP A 79 2.66 12.56 -18.98
CA ASP A 79 1.51 13.12 -19.72
C ASP A 79 1.87 14.34 -20.63
N GLU A 80 3.15 14.59 -20.96
CA GLU A 80 3.60 15.60 -21.95
C GLU A 80 4.12 15.01 -23.27
#